data_AF-A0A6P2CIE2-F1
#
_entry.id   AF-A0A6P2CIE2-F1
#
_cell.length_a   1.000
_cell.length_b   1.000
_cell.length_c   1.000
_cell.angle_alpha   90.00
_cell.angle_beta   90.00
_cell.angle_gamma   90.00
#
_symmetry.space_group_name_H-M   'P 1'
#
loop_
_entity.id
_entity.type
_entity.pdbx_description
1 polymer ?
#
loop_
_entity_poly.entity_id
_entity_poly.type
_entity_poly.pdbx_seq_one_letter_code
_entity_poly.pdbx_strand_id
1 'polypeptide(L)'
;MPGEDLYLDVAAFGVLIDTLDSAADDMKAANDRLADTNSGDLGNVGLDAAAGKFRDKWQYGIEQIAKSTASMADGLRTTRDLYVAQEQATADSITAVGSAIPDVPAAGSSLNL
;
A
#
# COMPACT_ATOMS: atom_id res chain seq x y z
N MET A 1 -8.95 -18.07 4.20
CA MET A 1 -10.12 -17.35 4.76
C MET A 1 -10.24 -15.97 4.08
N PRO A 2 -11.38 -15.24 4.11
CA PRO A 2 -11.57 -13.99 3.34
C PRO A 2 -10.71 -12.78 3.73
N GLY A 3 -9.76 -12.91 4.67
CA GLY A 3 -8.90 -11.81 5.11
C GLY A 3 -7.42 -11.97 4.76
N GLU A 4 -6.97 -13.16 4.32
CA GLU A 4 -5.54 -13.42 4.10
C GLU A 4 -5.03 -12.73 2.82
N ASP A 5 -5.87 -12.65 1.78
CA ASP A 5 -5.51 -12.02 0.51
C ASP A 5 -5.26 -10.51 0.66
N LEU A 6 -6.02 -9.83 1.53
CA LEU A 6 -5.89 -8.39 1.74
C LEU A 6 -4.59 -8.03 2.47
N TYR A 7 -4.16 -8.87 3.42
CA TYR A 7 -2.89 -8.70 4.12
C TYR A 7 -1.69 -8.97 3.21
N LEU A 8 -1.79 -10.00 2.36
CA LEU A 8 -0.82 -10.31 1.32
C LEU A 8 -0.68 -9.14 0.33
N ASP A 9 -1.80 -8.53 -0.09
CA ASP A 9 -1.79 -7.38 -0.97
C ASP A 9 -1.08 -6.18 -0.33
N VAL A 10 -1.42 -5.80 0.91
CA VAL A 10 -0.76 -4.66 1.58
C VAL A 10 0.76 -4.86 1.71
N ALA A 11 1.21 -6.08 2.02
CA ALA A 11 2.63 -6.41 2.08
C ALA A 11 3.30 -6.34 0.69
N ALA A 12 2.66 -6.89 -0.34
CA ALA A 12 3.17 -6.86 -1.72
C ALA A 12 3.27 -5.42 -2.26
N PHE A 13 2.31 -4.55 -1.95
CA PHE A 13 2.36 -3.14 -2.30
C PHE A 13 3.45 -2.37 -1.55
N GLY A 14 3.74 -2.73 -0.29
CA GLY A 14 4.89 -2.19 0.43
C GLY A 14 6.21 -2.48 -0.30
N VAL A 15 6.42 -3.75 -0.69
CA VAL A 15 7.58 -4.16 -1.48
C VAL A 15 7.65 -3.43 -2.83
N LEU A 16 6.51 -3.23 -3.49
CA LEU A 16 6.44 -2.48 -4.74
C LEU A 16 6.85 -1.01 -4.55
N ILE A 17 6.40 -0.35 -3.47
CA ILE A 17 6.84 1.01 -3.13
C ILE A 17 8.35 1.04 -2.97
N ASP A 18 8.91 0.18 -2.12
CA ASP A 18 10.34 0.15 -1.85
C ASP A 18 11.16 -0.09 -3.13
N THR A 19 10.64 -0.93 -4.03
CA THR A 19 11.24 -1.20 -5.34
C THR A 19 11.19 0.05 -6.23
N LEU A 20 10.07 0.76 -6.27
CA LEU A 20 9.92 1.97 -7.07
C LEU A 20 10.73 3.14 -6.54
N ASP A 21 10.87 3.28 -5.22
CA ASP A 21 11.73 4.27 -4.58
C ASP A 21 13.20 3.97 -4.87
N SER A 22 13.62 2.70 -4.75
CA SER A 22 14.99 2.30 -5.12
C SER A 22 15.28 2.57 -6.60
N ALA A 23 14.33 2.24 -7.48
CA ALA A 23 14.44 2.53 -8.91
C ALA A 23 14.49 4.04 -9.18
N ALA A 24 13.72 4.85 -8.43
CA ALA A 24 13.75 6.30 -8.52
C ALA A 24 15.12 6.87 -8.17
N ASP A 25 15.72 6.40 -7.08
CA ASP A 25 17.05 6.80 -6.64
C ASP A 25 18.14 6.38 -7.64
N ASP A 26 18.08 5.14 -8.16
CA ASP A 26 19.00 4.65 -9.19
C ASP A 26 18.91 5.47 -10.47
N MET A 27 17.70 5.81 -10.91
CA MET A 27 17.47 6.62 -12.09
C MET A 27 17.90 8.07 -11.89
N LYS A 28 17.71 8.64 -10.69
CA LYS A 28 18.23 9.96 -10.32
C LYS A 28 19.76 9.96 -10.36
N ALA A 29 20.40 8.94 -9.76
CA ALA A 29 21.85 8.78 -9.81
C ALA A 29 22.37 8.62 -11.25
N ALA A 30 21.64 7.90 -12.11
CA ALA A 30 21.97 7.79 -13.53
C ALA A 30 21.83 9.15 -14.26
N ASN A 31 20.80 9.93 -13.96
CA ASN A 31 20.61 11.28 -14.50
C ASN A 31 21.72 12.24 -14.05
N ASP A 32 22.17 12.14 -12.81
CA ASP A 32 23.26 12.96 -12.28
C ASP A 32 24.60 12.59 -12.94
N ARG A 33 24.87 11.29 -13.13
CA ARG A 33 26.03 10.82 -13.90
C ARG A 33 26.00 11.31 -15.35
N LEU A 34 24.83 11.30 -15.98
CA LEU A 34 24.63 11.86 -17.32
C LEU A 34 24.86 13.39 -17.36
N ALA A 35 24.58 14.10 -16.25
CA ALA A 35 24.86 15.52 -16.10
C ALA A 35 26.36 15.81 -15.98
N ASP A 36 27.06 15.03 -15.16
CA ASP A 36 28.49 15.18 -14.92
C ASP A 36 29.32 14.87 -16.17
N THR A 37 28.89 13.89 -16.97
CA THR A 37 29.47 13.63 -18.30
C THR A 37 29.17 14.73 -19.33
N ASN A 38 28.26 15.65 -19.02
CA ASN A 38 27.84 16.75 -19.89
C ASN A 38 28.59 18.06 -19.62
N SER A 39 29.65 18.05 -18.79
CA SER A 39 30.44 19.23 -18.43
C SER A 39 31.28 19.84 -19.58
N GLY A 40 30.93 19.56 -20.84
CA GLY A 40 31.50 20.20 -22.03
C GLY A 40 31.71 19.29 -23.25
N ASP A 41 31.33 18.01 -23.21
CA ASP A 41 31.89 16.99 -24.12
C ASP A 41 30.90 16.36 -25.13
N LEU A 42 29.61 16.74 -25.14
CA LEU A 42 28.67 16.27 -26.17
C LEU A 42 28.76 17.08 -27.49
N GLY A 43 29.51 18.18 -27.50
CA GLY A 43 29.92 18.90 -28.71
C GLY A 43 28.84 19.73 -29.41
N ASN A 44 27.62 19.84 -28.86
CA ASN A 44 26.52 20.62 -29.45
C ASN A 44 25.51 21.13 -28.40
N VAL A 45 25.34 22.46 -28.33
CA VAL A 45 24.39 23.17 -27.44
C VAL A 45 22.96 22.60 -27.51
N GLY A 46 22.52 22.15 -28.69
CA GLY A 46 21.19 21.55 -28.85
C GLY A 46 21.05 20.19 -28.16
N LEU A 47 22.13 19.41 -28.13
CA LEU A 47 22.15 18.09 -27.50
C LEU A 47 22.16 18.22 -25.97
N ASP A 48 22.93 19.18 -25.44
CA ASP A 48 22.97 19.49 -24.00
C ASP A 48 21.60 19.97 -23.50
N ALA A 49 20.94 20.85 -24.26
CA ALA A 49 19.61 21.34 -23.93
C ALA A 49 18.54 20.24 -24.00
N ALA A 50 18.64 19.32 -24.96
CA ALA A 50 17.74 18.17 -25.06
C ALA A 50 17.96 17.19 -23.91
N ALA A 51 19.22 16.91 -23.56
CA ALA A 51 19.58 16.07 -22.43
C ALA A 51 19.08 16.66 -21.10
N GLY A 52 19.26 17.98 -20.89
CA GLY A 52 18.70 18.69 -19.73
C GLY A 52 17.18 18.53 -19.62
N LYS A 53 16.45 18.85 -20.69
CA LYS A 53 14.99 18.71 -20.73
C LYS A 53 14.52 17.26 -20.53
N PHE A 54 15.26 16.29 -21.05
CA PHE A 54 14.96 14.88 -20.84
C PHE A 54 15.08 14.52 -19.36
N ARG A 55 16.20 14.89 -18.71
CA ARG A 55 16.42 14.64 -17.28
C ARG A 55 15.32 15.25 -16.41
N ASP A 56 14.98 16.51 -16.62
CA ASP A 56 13.96 17.21 -15.84
C ASP A 56 12.59 16.52 -15.96
N LYS A 57 12.18 16.19 -17.19
CA LYS A 57 10.90 15.50 -17.43
C LYS A 57 10.90 14.08 -16.87
N TRP A 58 12.03 13.39 -16.98
CA TRP A 58 12.17 12.02 -16.48
C TRP A 58 12.10 11.99 -14.95
N GLN A 59 12.82 12.90 -14.28
CA GLN A 59 12.75 13.06 -12.83
C GLN A 59 11.32 13.34 -12.37
N TYR A 60 10.61 14.26 -13.03
CA TYR A 60 9.21 14.52 -12.72
C TYR A 60 8.34 13.27 -12.85
N GLY A 61 8.51 12.50 -13.94
CA GLY A 61 7.75 11.27 -14.16
C GLY A 61 7.96 10.24 -13.04
N ILE A 62 9.19 10.06 -12.61
CA ILE A 62 9.55 9.19 -11.48
C ILE A 62 8.87 9.63 -10.19
N GLU A 63 8.93 10.93 -9.86
CA GLU A 63 8.28 11.48 -8.67
C GLU A 63 6.76 11.26 -8.68
N GLN A 64 6.11 11.34 -9.86
CA GLN A 64 4.68 11.06 -9.98
C GLN A 64 4.36 9.57 -9.78
N ILE A 65 5.20 8.66 -10.28
CA ILE A 65 5.04 7.22 -10.07
C ILE A 65 5.13 6.90 -8.57
N ALA A 66 6.16 7.40 -7.88
CA ALA A 66 6.34 7.19 -6.45
C ALA A 66 5.13 7.69 -5.64
N LYS A 67 4.66 8.91 -5.93
CA LYS A 67 3.45 9.49 -5.30
C LYS A 67 2.21 8.64 -5.52
N SER A 68 1.99 8.15 -6.75
CA SER A 68 0.84 7.32 -7.07
C SER A 68 0.87 6.01 -6.30
N THR A 69 2.02 5.33 -6.24
CA THR A 69 2.16 4.06 -5.53
C THR A 69 1.98 4.23 -4.02
N ALA A 70 2.56 5.29 -3.43
CA ALA A 70 2.34 5.62 -2.02
C ALA A 70 0.84 5.82 -1.71
N SER A 71 0.14 6.59 -2.54
CA SER A 71 -1.31 6.80 -2.39
C SER A 71 -2.11 5.50 -2.49
N MET A 72 -1.72 4.56 -3.36
CA MET A 72 -2.39 3.27 -3.48
C MET A 72 -2.18 2.41 -2.23
N ALA A 73 -0.96 2.37 -1.66
CA ALA A 73 -0.71 1.62 -0.44
C ALA A 73 -1.47 2.19 0.76
N ASP A 74 -1.57 3.51 0.88
CA ASP A 74 -2.37 4.13 1.95
C ASP A 74 -3.86 3.81 1.80
N GLY A 75 -4.39 3.78 0.58
CA GLY A 75 -5.74 3.33 0.30
C GLY A 75 -5.99 1.88 0.73
N LEU A 76 -5.04 0.98 0.46
CA LEU A 76 -5.12 -0.42 0.86
C LEU A 76 -5.00 -0.62 2.37
N ARG A 77 -4.09 0.11 3.03
CA ARG A 77 -4.00 0.12 4.51
C ARG A 77 -5.31 0.57 5.13
N THR A 78 -5.89 1.65 4.62
CA THR A 78 -7.19 2.15 5.06
C THR A 78 -8.28 1.11 4.86
N THR A 79 -8.30 0.44 3.70
CA THR A 79 -9.27 -0.62 3.40
C THR A 79 -9.13 -1.81 4.35
N ARG A 80 -7.89 -2.24 4.64
CA ARG A 80 -7.60 -3.27 5.64
C ARG A 80 -8.12 -2.87 7.02
N ASP A 81 -7.80 -1.65 7.46
CA ASP A 81 -8.18 -1.18 8.80
C ASP A 81 -9.70 -1.12 8.96
N LEU A 82 -10.42 -0.73 7.90
CA LEU A 82 -11.89 -0.80 7.86
C LEU A 82 -12.40 -2.23 7.97
N TYR A 83 -11.80 -3.20 7.29
CA TYR A 83 -12.18 -4.61 7.39
C TYR A 83 -11.94 -5.18 8.79
N VAL A 84 -10.78 -4.89 9.39
CA VAL A 84 -10.48 -5.32 10.77
C VAL A 84 -11.47 -4.71 11.77
N ALA A 85 -11.76 -3.42 11.63
CA ALA A 85 -12.74 -2.75 12.49
C ALA A 85 -14.15 -3.34 12.32
N GLN A 86 -14.55 -3.66 11.09
CA GLN A 86 -15.84 -4.29 10.79
C GLN A 86 -15.94 -5.69 11.40
N GLU A 87 -14.89 -6.49 11.29
CA GLU A 87 -14.84 -7.84 11.88
C GLU A 87 -14.94 -7.76 13.40
N GLN A 88 -14.18 -6.86 14.04
CA GLN A 88 -14.23 -6.66 15.48
C GLN A 88 -15.62 -6.23 15.94
N ALA A 89 -16.24 -5.25 15.27
CA ALA A 89 -17.60 -4.80 15.59
C ALA A 89 -18.63 -5.94 15.44
N THR A 90 -18.44 -6.82 14.46
CA THR A 90 -19.28 -7.99 14.24
C THR A 90 -19.11 -9.01 15.37
N ALA A 91 -17.87 -9.33 15.73
CA ALA A 91 -17.55 -10.25 16.84
C ALA A 91 -18.09 -9.74 18.19
N ASP A 92 -17.94 -8.44 18.45
CA ASP A 92 -18.46 -7.80 19.67
C ASP A 92 -19.99 -7.88 19.72
N SER A 93 -20.65 -7.64 18.59
CA SER A 93 -22.12 -7.73 18.47
C SER A 93 -22.62 -9.16 18.70
N ILE A 94 -21.96 -10.16 18.13
CA ILE A 94 -22.30 -11.58 18.35
C ILE A 94 -22.11 -11.96 19.82
N THR A 95 -21.03 -11.52 20.45
CA THR A 95 -20.75 -11.77 21.87
C THR A 95 -21.81 -11.13 22.77
N ALA A 96 -22.20 -9.89 22.47
CA ALA A 96 -23.25 -9.19 23.19
C ALA A 96 -24.61 -9.91 23.07
N VAL A 97 -24.97 -10.37 21.87
CA VAL A 97 -26.21 -11.15 21.65
C VAL A 97 -26.16 -12.47 22.40
N GLY A 98 -25.06 -13.22 22.31
CA GLY A 98 -24.89 -14.49 23.01
C GLY A 98 -24.99 -14.35 24.54
N SER A 99 -24.51 -13.24 25.09
CA SER A 99 -24.61 -12.92 26.53
C SER A 99 -26.02 -12.49 26.97
N ALA A 100 -26.87 -12.10 26.02
CA ALA A 100 -28.23 -11.64 26.27
C ALA A 100 -29.28 -12.76 26.14
N ILE A 101 -28.91 -13.96 25.66
CA ILE A 101 -29.81 -15.12 25.62
C ILE A 101 -29.79 -15.77 27.02
N PRO A 102 -30.91 -15.74 27.78
CA PRO A 102 -30.99 -16.44 29.06
C PRO A 102 -30.91 -17.96 28.84
N ASP A 103 -30.22 -18.64 29.74
CA ASP A 103 -30.10 -20.10 29.77
C ASP A 103 -31.52 -20.71 29.77
N VAL A 104 -31.86 -21.52 28.76
CA VAL A 104 -33.17 -22.18 28.70
C VAL A 104 -33.19 -23.21 29.84
N PRO A 105 -34.06 -23.08 30.86
CA PRO A 105 -34.09 -24.06 31.93
C PRO A 105 -34.47 -25.41 31.34
N ALA A 106 -33.66 -26.43 31.61
CA ALA A 106 -33.89 -27.79 31.16
C ALA A 106 -35.30 -28.25 31.57
N ALA A 107 -36.22 -28.30 30.61
CA ALA A 107 -37.52 -28.92 30.79
C ALA A 107 -37.34 -30.44 30.89
N GLY A 108 -37.51 -30.98 32.09
CA GLY A 108 -37.53 -32.41 32.39
C GLY A 108 -36.50 -32.75 33.46
N SER A 109 -36.85 -33.13 34.69
CA SER A 109 -37.78 -34.23 34.98
C SER A 109 -38.26 -34.14 36.43
N SER A 110 -39.57 -34.10 36.64
CA SER A 110 -40.17 -34.50 37.92
C SER A 110 -41.56 -35.08 37.66
N LEU A 111 -41.58 -36.31 37.15
CA LEU A 111 -42.72 -37.22 37.30
C LEU A 111 -42.45 -38.05 38.57
N ASN A 112 -43.00 -37.62 39.69
CA ASN A 112 -43.13 -38.45 40.89
C ASN A 112 -44.61 -38.82 41.02
N LEU A 113 -44.91 -40.08 40.73
CA LEU A 113 -46.13 -40.81 41.12
C LEU A 113 -45.84 -41.57 42.41
#